data_AF-A0A381IBX4-F1
#
_entry.id   AF-A0A381IBX4-F1
#
_cell.length_a   1.000
_cell.length_b   1.000
_cell.length_c   1.000
_cell.angle_alpha   90.00
_cell.angle_beta   90.00
_cell.angle_gamma   90.00
#
_symmetry.space_group_name_H-M   'P 1'
#
loop_
_entity.id
_entity.type
_entity.pdbx_description
1 polymer ?
#
loop_
_entity_poly.entity_id
_entity_poly.type
_entity_poly.pdbx_seq_one_letter_code
_entity_poly.pdbx_strand_id
1 'polypeptide(L)'
;MTGYKENKEVLRFHYHKVDSLYQRLQELALTRKEYTSNLIELPKIQGFITEDEVLATISRGSGVDKGKERITKFFKENHTLQEKANFLKGEYGIGGGSHAVSGERGSGEWHDAKGLKLQKNHCNDVFLTWPNVAKHIDELLSKNLYLEEKDIEKKVEIEEQKEPSYYSKDDPYNLITDEMLEKVPELYAQEDVALADKQVHAAYIIPFRSNWTWYMTEYDRESKDAFGLVLGIEPEWGYFNLDELKELNAQRLVFRRFSKDL
;
A
#
# COMPACT_ATOMS: atom_id res chain seq x y z
N MET A 1 -39.72 -4.19 9.66
CA MET A 1 -38.83 -4.55 8.53
C MET A 1 -39.37 -5.65 7.63
N THR A 2 -40.49 -6.30 7.97
CA THR A 2 -41.23 -7.24 7.10
C THR A 2 -41.59 -6.61 5.74
N GLY A 3 -41.99 -5.34 5.73
CA GLY A 3 -42.32 -4.62 4.49
C GLY A 3 -41.17 -4.48 3.47
N TYR A 4 -39.89 -4.48 3.89
CA TYR A 4 -38.77 -4.51 2.93
C TYR A 4 -38.48 -5.93 2.42
N LYS A 5 -38.71 -6.95 3.27
CA LYS A 5 -38.63 -8.35 2.83
C LYS A 5 -39.73 -8.69 1.83
N GLU A 6 -40.89 -8.03 1.93
CA GLU A 6 -42.02 -8.16 1.01
C GLU A 6 -41.91 -7.25 -0.21
N ASN A 7 -41.31 -6.06 -0.07
CA ASN A 7 -41.10 -5.11 -1.16
C ASN A 7 -39.70 -4.45 -1.06
N LYS A 8 -38.78 -4.89 -1.91
CA LYS A 8 -37.41 -4.37 -1.95
C LYS A 8 -37.34 -2.93 -2.48
N GLU A 9 -38.33 -2.46 -3.23
CA GLU A 9 -38.40 -1.11 -3.83
C GLU A 9 -38.53 0.02 -2.79
N VAL A 10 -38.72 -0.32 -1.52
CA VAL A 10 -38.83 0.67 -0.43
C VAL A 10 -37.51 1.42 -0.21
N LEU A 11 -36.37 0.81 -0.55
CA LEU A 11 -35.06 1.45 -0.49
C LEU A 11 -34.49 1.55 -1.90
N ARG A 12 -33.81 2.68 -2.17
CA ARG A 12 -33.20 2.97 -3.48
C ARG A 12 -32.30 1.83 -3.97
N PHE A 13 -31.58 1.18 -3.06
CA PHE A 13 -30.80 0.00 -3.37
C PHE A 13 -31.44 -1.24 -2.75
N HIS A 14 -31.51 -2.32 -3.52
CA HIS A 14 -32.20 -3.55 -3.13
C HIS A 14 -31.32 -4.51 -2.31
N TYR A 15 -30.12 -4.05 -1.96
CA TYR A 15 -29.02 -4.81 -1.42
C TYR A 15 -28.64 -4.26 -0.03
N HIS A 16 -29.47 -4.56 0.96
CA HIS A 16 -29.25 -4.13 2.35
C HIS A 16 -29.30 -5.30 3.33
N LYS A 17 -28.35 -5.30 4.29
CA LYS A 17 -28.38 -6.19 5.46
C LYS A 17 -29.34 -5.65 6.50
N VAL A 18 -30.63 -5.87 6.25
CA VAL A 18 -31.77 -5.37 7.03
C VAL A 18 -31.61 -5.67 8.52
N ASP A 19 -31.19 -6.87 8.87
CA ASP A 19 -31.02 -7.28 10.28
C ASP A 19 -29.84 -6.53 10.96
N SER A 20 -28.75 -6.28 10.23
CA SER A 20 -27.62 -5.47 10.73
C SER A 20 -27.99 -4.00 10.88
N LEU A 21 -28.72 -3.43 9.91
CA LEU A 21 -29.26 -2.08 9.99
C LEU A 21 -30.21 -1.92 11.18
N TYR A 22 -31.05 -2.93 11.44
CA TYR A 22 -31.94 -2.94 12.59
C TYR A 22 -31.17 -2.91 13.90
N GLN A 23 -30.14 -3.75 14.01
CA GLN A 23 -29.29 -3.81 15.19
C GLN A 23 -28.60 -2.46 15.44
N ARG A 24 -27.99 -1.85 14.41
CA ARG A 24 -27.39 -0.51 14.52
C ARG A 24 -28.39 0.56 14.93
N LEU A 25 -29.63 0.48 14.43
CA LEU A 25 -30.70 1.41 14.82
C LEU A 25 -31.10 1.22 16.29
N GLN A 26 -31.14 -0.01 16.79
CA GLN A 26 -31.36 -0.29 18.21
C GLN A 26 -30.18 0.21 19.07
N GLU A 27 -28.95 0.06 18.57
CA GLU A 27 -27.73 0.56 19.22
C GLU A 27 -27.72 2.10 19.31
N LEU A 28 -28.22 2.80 18.29
CA LEU A 28 -28.38 4.26 18.32
C LEU A 28 -29.35 4.74 19.41
N ALA A 29 -30.31 3.92 19.80
CA ALA A 29 -31.24 4.22 20.90
C ALA A 29 -30.61 3.99 22.29
N LEU A 30 -29.42 3.38 22.38
CA LEU A 30 -28.71 3.24 23.64
C LEU A 30 -28.22 4.60 24.13
N THR A 31 -28.24 4.79 25.45
CA THR A 31 -27.74 6.02 26.06
C THR A 31 -26.25 6.16 25.78
N ARG A 32 -25.85 7.34 25.26
CA ARG A 32 -24.45 7.65 25.00
C ARG A 32 -23.66 7.54 26.30
N LYS A 33 -22.70 6.61 26.34
CA LYS A 33 -21.73 6.53 27.43
C LYS A 33 -20.62 7.55 27.17
N GLU A 34 -20.45 8.47 28.09
CA GLU A 34 -19.30 9.35 28.10
C GLU A 34 -18.12 8.60 28.70
N TYR A 35 -17.02 8.52 27.96
CA TYR A 35 -15.76 8.00 28.46
C TYR A 35 -14.84 9.19 28.71
N THR A 36 -14.47 9.39 29.97
CA THR A 36 -13.48 10.38 30.36
C THR A 36 -12.14 9.68 30.55
N SER A 37 -11.11 10.16 29.86
CA SER A 37 -9.75 9.69 30.07
C SER A 37 -9.07 10.56 31.13
N ASN A 38 -8.36 9.94 32.07
CA ASN A 38 -7.51 10.64 33.03
C ASN A 38 -6.11 10.95 32.46
N LEU A 39 -5.89 10.82 31.14
CA LEU A 39 -4.62 11.17 30.49
C LEU A 39 -4.50 12.70 30.43
N ILE A 40 -3.81 13.27 31.41
CA ILE A 40 -3.54 14.71 31.50
C ILE A 40 -2.37 15.10 30.58
N GLU A 41 -1.44 14.17 30.34
CA GLU A 41 -0.32 14.36 29.40
C GLU A 41 -0.04 13.08 28.62
N LEU A 42 0.16 13.20 27.30
CA LEU A 42 0.65 12.09 26.48
C LEU A 42 2.11 11.80 26.88
N PRO A 43 2.49 10.54 27.14
CA PRO A 43 3.89 10.21 27.38
C PRO A 43 4.70 10.66 26.16
N LYS A 44 5.78 11.40 26.39
CA LYS A 44 6.72 11.75 25.31
C LYS A 44 7.33 10.45 24.80
N ILE A 45 6.87 10.01 23.62
CA ILE A 45 7.42 8.84 22.93
C ILE A 45 8.89 9.16 22.65
N GLN A 46 9.78 8.42 23.31
CA GLN A 46 11.19 8.40 22.90
C GLN A 46 11.26 7.61 21.61
N GLY A 47 11.84 8.20 20.57
CA GLY A 47 12.05 7.50 19.31
C GLY A 47 13.05 6.35 19.53
N PHE A 48 12.92 5.31 18.73
CA PHE A 48 13.91 4.24 18.65
C PHE A 48 14.13 3.92 17.18
N ILE A 49 15.32 3.40 16.87
CA ILE A 49 15.63 2.91 15.52
C ILE A 49 15.06 1.49 15.43
N THR A 50 14.15 1.26 14.50
CA THR A 50 13.52 -0.05 14.31
C THR A 50 14.40 -0.97 13.44
N GLU A 51 14.12 -2.27 13.45
CA GLU A 51 14.91 -3.26 12.70
C GLU A 51 14.80 -3.08 11.18
N ASP A 52 13.64 -2.67 10.68
CA ASP A 52 13.42 -2.30 9.27
C ASP A 52 14.26 -1.10 8.86
N GLU A 53 14.41 -0.08 9.72
CA GLU A 53 15.30 1.05 9.46
C GLU A 53 16.77 0.62 9.38
N VAL A 54 17.19 -0.29 10.26
CA VAL A 54 18.54 -0.89 10.24
C VAL A 54 18.78 -1.65 8.92
N LEU A 55 17.84 -2.51 8.54
CA LEU A 55 17.94 -3.32 7.33
C LEU A 55 17.98 -2.44 6.07
N ALA A 56 17.20 -1.37 6.03
CA ALA A 56 17.20 -0.39 4.94
C ALA A 56 18.56 0.33 4.82
N THR A 57 19.20 0.68 5.94
CA THR A 57 20.55 1.25 5.90
C THR A 57 21.58 0.22 5.40
N ILE A 58 21.49 -1.05 5.82
CA ILE A 58 22.39 -2.11 5.35
C ILE A 58 22.18 -2.39 3.84
N SER A 59 20.94 -2.39 3.36
CA SER A 59 20.62 -2.64 1.94
C SER A 59 21.13 -1.55 1.02
N ARG A 60 21.32 -0.31 1.51
CA ARG A 60 21.92 0.80 0.75
C ARG A 60 23.38 0.50 0.34
N GLY A 61 24.07 -0.35 1.09
CA GLY A 61 25.42 -0.81 0.80
C GLY A 61 26.53 0.12 1.32
N SER A 62 27.78 -0.16 0.95
CA SER A 62 28.98 0.49 1.51
C SER A 62 29.30 1.89 0.97
N GLY A 63 28.48 2.44 0.05
CA GLY A 63 28.75 3.73 -0.58
C GLY A 63 29.92 3.74 -1.58
N VAL A 64 30.56 2.59 -1.83
CA VAL A 64 31.64 2.42 -2.82
C VAL A 64 31.05 2.02 -4.18
N ASP A 65 31.60 2.53 -5.28
CA ASP A 65 31.18 2.15 -6.63
C ASP A 65 31.22 0.62 -6.81
N LYS A 66 30.09 0.04 -7.23
CA LYS A 66 29.84 -1.41 -7.37
C LYS A 66 30.12 -2.24 -6.10
N GLY A 67 30.15 -1.63 -4.91
CA GLY A 67 30.37 -2.32 -3.64
C GLY A 67 29.32 -3.39 -3.37
N LYS A 68 28.04 -3.09 -3.66
CA LYS A 68 26.92 -4.03 -3.49
C LYS A 68 27.08 -5.31 -4.33
N GLU A 69 27.59 -5.19 -5.56
CA GLU A 69 27.87 -6.33 -6.44
C GLU A 69 29.00 -7.21 -5.89
N ARG A 70 30.07 -6.59 -5.37
CA ARG A 70 31.19 -7.32 -4.73
C ARG A 70 30.76 -8.05 -3.47
N ILE A 71 30.00 -7.38 -2.60
CA ILE A 71 29.44 -7.98 -1.38
C ILE A 71 28.57 -9.18 -1.75
N THR A 72 27.65 -9.02 -2.70
CA THR A 72 26.79 -10.13 -3.14
C THR A 72 27.61 -11.29 -3.70
N LYS A 73 28.60 -11.02 -4.55
CA LYS A 73 29.45 -12.07 -5.13
C LYS A 73 30.20 -12.84 -4.04
N PHE A 74 30.78 -12.12 -3.08
CA PHE A 74 31.46 -12.73 -1.95
C PHE A 74 30.50 -13.55 -1.09
N PHE A 75 29.31 -13.04 -0.77
CA PHE A 75 28.34 -13.76 0.06
C PHE A 75 27.72 -14.99 -0.60
N LYS A 76 27.72 -15.08 -1.94
CA LYS A 76 27.31 -16.28 -2.70
C LYS A 76 28.32 -17.42 -2.61
N GLU A 77 29.57 -17.13 -2.29
CA GLU A 77 30.60 -18.14 -2.07
C GLU A 77 30.49 -18.72 -0.64
N ASN A 78 30.93 -19.96 -0.44
CA ASN A 78 30.87 -20.64 0.87
C ASN A 78 31.95 -20.10 1.83
N HIS A 79 31.68 -18.95 2.45
CA HIS A 79 32.55 -18.34 3.46
C HIS A 79 31.95 -18.40 4.86
N THR A 80 32.81 -18.42 5.87
CA THR A 80 32.39 -18.33 7.27
C THR A 80 31.90 -16.92 7.61
N LEU A 81 31.08 -16.79 8.67
CA LEU A 81 30.60 -15.49 9.16
C LEU A 81 31.75 -14.53 9.51
N GLN A 82 32.89 -15.07 9.95
CA GLN A 82 34.05 -14.27 10.33
C GLN A 82 34.80 -13.73 9.11
N GLU A 83 34.91 -14.52 8.04
CA GLU A 83 35.48 -14.07 6.75
C GLU A 83 34.57 -13.02 6.10
N LYS A 84 33.25 -13.23 6.12
CA LYS A 84 32.25 -12.24 5.68
C LYS A 84 32.38 -10.92 6.46
N ALA A 85 32.49 -10.99 7.79
CA ALA A 85 32.65 -9.80 8.64
C ALA A 85 33.96 -9.05 8.33
N ASN A 86 35.07 -9.78 8.13
CA ASN A 86 36.37 -9.18 7.77
C ASN A 86 36.33 -8.53 6.38
N PHE A 87 35.64 -9.16 5.44
CA PHE A 87 35.42 -8.61 4.09
C PHE A 87 34.62 -7.30 4.16
N LEU A 88 33.48 -7.30 4.87
CA LEU A 88 32.66 -6.09 5.06
C LEU A 88 33.45 -4.97 5.71
N LYS A 89 34.24 -5.27 6.74
CA LYS A 89 35.12 -4.30 7.41
C LYS A 89 36.10 -3.64 6.43
N GLY A 90 36.65 -4.40 5.48
CA GLY A 90 37.55 -3.88 4.45
C GLY A 90 36.82 -3.05 3.38
N GLU A 91 35.63 -3.48 2.97
CA GLU A 91 34.83 -2.82 1.94
C GLU A 91 34.18 -1.51 2.40
N TYR A 92 33.72 -1.44 3.65
CA TYR A 92 33.16 -0.22 4.23
C TYR A 92 34.27 0.75 4.68
N GLY A 93 35.42 0.23 5.15
CA GLY A 93 36.54 1.07 5.57
C GLY A 93 36.20 1.99 6.76
N ILE A 94 36.65 3.24 6.70
CA ILE A 94 36.34 4.27 7.68
C ILE A 94 35.60 5.38 6.95
N GLY A 95 34.37 5.65 7.39
CA GLY A 95 33.51 6.61 6.71
C GLY A 95 32.21 6.82 7.45
N GLY A 96 31.43 7.75 6.94
CA GLY A 96 30.13 8.05 7.49
C GLY A 96 29.31 8.90 6.53
N GLY A 97 28.00 8.79 6.66
CA GLY A 97 27.02 9.52 5.87
C GLY A 97 26.06 10.29 6.79
N SER A 98 25.62 11.46 6.33
CA SER A 98 24.45 12.12 6.92
C SER A 98 23.19 11.67 6.19
N HIS A 99 22.03 11.73 6.85
CA HIS A 99 20.72 11.32 6.30
C HIS A 99 20.68 9.83 5.96
N ALA A 100 21.21 8.99 6.86
CA ALA A 100 21.42 7.57 6.61
C ALA A 100 20.32 6.66 7.17
N VAL A 101 19.66 7.06 8.27
CA VAL A 101 18.55 6.31 8.87
C VAL A 101 17.25 6.89 8.33
N SER A 102 16.53 6.12 7.50
CA SER A 102 15.23 6.50 6.91
C SER A 102 15.22 7.81 6.11
N GLY A 103 16.40 8.29 5.67
CA GLY A 103 16.53 9.57 4.96
C GLY A 103 16.23 10.81 5.83
N GLU A 104 16.14 10.66 7.15
CA GLU A 104 15.69 11.74 8.02
C GLU A 104 16.80 12.79 8.23
N ARG A 105 16.41 14.09 8.18
CA ARG A 105 17.30 15.22 8.46
C ARG A 105 17.76 15.17 9.92
N GLY A 106 19.07 14.97 10.12
CA GLY A 106 19.67 14.79 11.45
C GLY A 106 19.81 13.33 11.90
N SER A 107 19.67 12.38 10.98
CA SER A 107 20.21 11.04 11.14
C SER A 107 21.63 10.94 10.56
N GLY A 108 22.44 10.05 11.11
CA GLY A 108 23.81 9.82 10.66
C GLY A 108 24.20 8.35 10.79
N GLU A 109 25.04 7.92 9.87
CA GLU A 109 25.70 6.62 9.89
C GLU A 109 27.19 6.87 10.01
N TRP A 110 27.83 6.13 10.91
CA TRP A 110 29.29 6.10 11.04
C TRP A 110 29.75 4.66 11.08
N HIS A 111 30.71 4.29 10.23
CA HIS A 111 31.31 2.96 10.24
C HIS A 111 32.83 3.04 10.47
N ASP A 112 33.31 2.13 11.31
CA ASP A 112 34.71 2.00 11.66
C ASP A 112 35.17 0.53 11.71
N ALA A 113 36.41 0.32 12.16
CA ALA A 113 36.98 -1.02 12.30
C ALA A 113 36.24 -1.94 13.29
N LYS A 114 35.35 -1.41 14.13
CA LYS A 114 34.56 -2.14 15.13
C LYS A 114 33.16 -2.46 14.63
N GLY A 115 32.55 -1.59 13.80
CA GLY A 115 31.23 -1.85 13.26
C GLY A 115 30.54 -0.62 12.66
N LEU A 116 29.22 -0.71 12.55
CA LEU A 116 28.32 0.29 12.00
C LEU A 116 27.52 0.92 13.14
N LYS A 117 27.60 2.25 13.27
CA LYS A 117 26.88 3.05 14.26
C LYS A 117 25.81 3.88 13.56
N LEU A 118 24.57 3.74 14.00
CA LEU A 118 23.42 4.51 13.52
C LEU A 118 22.96 5.47 14.60
N GLN A 119 22.74 6.73 14.21
CA GLN A 119 22.32 7.81 15.09
C GLN A 119 21.12 8.52 14.48
N LYS A 120 20.13 8.84 15.31
CA LYS A 120 18.90 9.53 14.91
C LYS A 120 18.49 10.49 16.02
N ASN A 121 17.97 11.67 15.64
CA ASN A 121 17.54 12.68 16.60
C ASN A 121 16.47 12.12 17.54
N HIS A 122 16.57 12.42 18.84
CA HIS A 122 15.63 11.96 19.87
C HIS A 122 15.51 10.43 20.00
N CYS A 123 16.51 9.67 19.52
CA CYS A 123 16.60 8.21 19.62
C CYS A 123 17.90 7.75 20.28
N ASN A 124 17.92 6.53 20.81
CA ASN A 124 19.16 5.91 21.27
C ASN A 124 20.02 5.46 20.07
N ASP A 125 21.33 5.62 20.19
CA ASP A 125 22.29 5.14 19.20
C ASP A 125 22.26 3.60 19.11
N VAL A 126 22.27 3.08 17.89
CA VAL A 126 22.36 1.63 17.63
C VAL A 126 23.75 1.31 17.10
N PHE A 127 24.41 0.32 17.72
CA PHE A 127 25.72 -0.15 17.30
C PHE A 127 25.64 -1.61 16.83
N LEU A 128 26.07 -1.85 15.59
CA LEU A 128 26.03 -3.14 14.93
C LEU A 128 27.46 -3.61 14.67
N THR A 129 27.78 -4.80 15.17
CA THR A 129 29.08 -5.43 14.90
C THR A 129 29.09 -6.02 13.49
N TRP A 130 30.27 -6.10 12.85
CA TRP A 130 30.41 -6.67 11.51
C TRP A 130 29.80 -8.09 11.33
N PRO A 131 29.90 -9.00 12.32
CA PRO A 131 29.21 -10.28 12.25
C PRO A 131 27.68 -10.16 12.23
N ASN A 132 27.11 -9.21 12.99
CA ASN A 132 25.66 -8.96 12.97
C ASN A 132 25.22 -8.38 11.61
N VAL A 133 26.01 -7.45 11.06
CA VAL A 133 25.76 -6.92 9.71
C VAL A 133 25.82 -8.04 8.67
N ALA A 134 26.81 -8.94 8.76
CA ALA A 134 26.90 -10.10 7.86
C ALA A 134 25.67 -11.01 7.97
N LYS A 135 25.16 -11.25 9.17
CA LYS A 135 23.93 -12.04 9.37
C LYS A 135 22.71 -11.38 8.70
N HIS A 136 22.55 -10.06 8.87
CA HIS A 136 21.46 -9.33 8.22
C HIS A 136 21.59 -9.33 6.69
N ILE A 137 22.81 -9.25 6.14
CA ILE A 137 23.02 -9.38 4.69
C ILE A 137 22.67 -10.79 4.21
N ASP A 138 23.04 -11.84 4.96
CA ASP A 138 22.62 -13.21 4.65
C ASP A 138 21.09 -13.38 4.67
N GLU A 139 20.40 -12.75 5.63
CA GLU A 139 18.93 -12.73 5.71
C GLU A 139 18.32 -11.97 4.52
N LEU A 140 18.87 -10.81 4.15
CA LEU A 140 18.42 -10.01 3.00
C LEU A 140 18.66 -10.74 1.68
N LEU A 141 19.78 -11.44 1.52
CA LEU A 141 20.08 -12.27 0.35
C LEU A 141 19.16 -13.50 0.28
N SER A 142 18.87 -14.14 1.42
CA SER A 142 17.93 -15.27 1.48
C SER A 142 16.51 -14.87 1.09
N LYS A 143 16.12 -13.62 1.40
CA LYS A 143 14.83 -13.03 1.01
C LYS A 143 14.86 -12.40 -0.40
N ASN A 144 16.00 -12.45 -1.10
CA ASN A 144 16.29 -11.74 -2.35
C ASN A 144 16.21 -10.20 -2.29
N LEU A 145 16.03 -9.58 -1.12
CA LEU A 145 15.79 -8.13 -0.96
C LEU A 145 17.05 -7.24 -1.04
N TYR A 146 18.25 -7.83 -1.07
CA TYR A 146 19.50 -7.05 -0.97
C TYR A 146 19.85 -6.26 -2.24
N LEU A 147 19.54 -6.79 -3.43
CA LEU A 147 19.86 -6.17 -4.72
C LEU A 147 18.70 -5.36 -5.32
N GLU A 148 17.51 -5.43 -4.71
CA GLU A 148 16.25 -5.02 -5.36
C GLU A 148 16.06 -3.51 -5.54
N GLU A 149 17.00 -2.62 -5.18
CA GLU A 149 16.84 -1.20 -5.57
C GLU A 149 16.72 -1.04 -7.10
N LYS A 150 17.38 -1.90 -7.89
CA LYS A 150 17.20 -1.95 -9.35
C LYS A 150 16.04 -2.85 -9.79
N ASP A 151 15.60 -3.77 -8.94
CA ASP A 151 14.45 -4.62 -9.24
C ASP A 151 13.14 -3.97 -8.85
N ILE A 152 13.08 -2.98 -7.95
CA ILE A 152 11.85 -2.19 -7.75
C ILE A 152 11.61 -1.35 -9.01
N GLU A 153 12.62 -0.66 -9.54
CA GLU A 153 12.46 0.08 -10.81
C GLU A 153 12.16 -0.85 -11.98
N LYS A 154 12.77 -2.04 -12.05
CA LYS A 154 12.49 -3.02 -13.11
C LYS A 154 11.21 -3.81 -12.91
N LYS A 155 10.76 -4.07 -11.68
CA LYS A 155 9.52 -4.78 -11.36
C LYS A 155 8.35 -3.81 -11.45
N VAL A 156 8.55 -2.54 -11.09
CA VAL A 156 7.67 -1.42 -11.46
C VAL A 156 7.66 -1.23 -12.98
N GLU A 157 8.79 -1.28 -13.69
CA GLU A 157 8.79 -1.25 -15.17
C GLU A 157 8.20 -2.52 -15.79
N ILE A 158 8.36 -3.72 -15.21
CA ILE A 158 7.80 -4.98 -15.72
C ILE A 158 6.31 -5.11 -15.36
N GLU A 159 5.85 -4.54 -14.24
CA GLU A 159 4.45 -4.38 -13.86
C GLU A 159 3.78 -3.21 -14.61
N GLU A 160 4.51 -2.14 -14.96
CA GLU A 160 4.07 -1.05 -15.83
C GLU A 160 4.09 -1.45 -17.33
N GLN A 161 5.02 -2.32 -17.76
CA GLN A 161 5.10 -2.85 -19.14
C GLN A 161 4.26 -4.10 -19.38
N LYS A 162 3.85 -4.82 -18.34
CA LYS A 162 2.58 -5.54 -18.39
C LYS A 162 1.49 -4.48 -18.32
N GLU A 163 1.24 -3.74 -19.40
CA GLU A 163 -0.01 -2.97 -19.50
C GLU A 163 -1.12 -3.96 -19.12
N PRO A 164 -1.80 -3.83 -17.97
CA PRO A 164 -3.03 -4.54 -17.78
C PRO A 164 -3.98 -3.82 -18.73
N SER A 165 -4.02 -4.28 -19.97
CA SER A 165 -5.11 -4.02 -20.90
C SER A 165 -6.34 -4.67 -20.28
N TYR A 166 -6.86 -4.06 -19.22
CA TYR A 166 -7.86 -4.70 -18.40
C TYR A 166 -9.17 -4.76 -19.18
N TYR A 167 -9.43 -3.77 -20.05
CA TYR A 167 -10.55 -3.73 -21.00
C TYR A 167 -10.24 -2.86 -22.23
N SER A 168 -10.95 -3.13 -23.34
CA SER A 168 -10.90 -2.29 -24.57
C SER A 168 -11.03 -0.78 -24.27
N LYS A 169 -10.26 0.03 -25.00
CA LYS A 169 -10.13 1.50 -24.87
C LYS A 169 -11.01 2.28 -25.86
N ASP A 170 -11.91 1.58 -26.57
CA ASP A 170 -12.49 2.09 -27.82
C ASP A 170 -13.55 3.19 -27.61
N ASP A 171 -14.30 3.14 -26.50
CA ASP A 171 -15.32 4.14 -26.17
C ASP A 171 -15.35 4.45 -24.65
N PRO A 172 -15.01 5.68 -24.21
CA PRO A 172 -15.08 6.08 -22.81
C PRO A 172 -16.51 6.24 -22.30
N TYR A 173 -17.51 6.43 -23.17
CA TYR A 173 -18.92 6.51 -22.77
C TYR A 173 -19.56 5.13 -22.61
N ASN A 174 -18.90 4.07 -23.08
CA ASN A 174 -19.26 2.72 -22.75
C ASN A 174 -18.73 2.36 -21.34
N LEU A 175 -19.60 2.55 -20.34
CA LEU A 175 -19.24 2.39 -18.92
C LEU A 175 -19.04 0.93 -18.49
N ILE A 176 -19.63 -0.02 -19.22
CA ILE A 176 -19.54 -1.46 -18.93
C ILE A 176 -19.43 -2.23 -20.25
N THR A 177 -18.30 -2.87 -20.51
CA THR A 177 -18.09 -3.66 -21.75
C THR A 177 -18.43 -5.13 -21.53
N ASP A 178 -18.70 -5.89 -22.60
CA ASP A 178 -18.95 -7.34 -22.49
C ASP A 178 -17.79 -8.08 -21.81
N GLU A 179 -16.55 -7.66 -22.09
CA GLU A 179 -15.35 -8.17 -21.43
C GLU A 179 -15.34 -7.89 -19.91
N MET A 180 -15.86 -6.73 -19.47
CA MET A 180 -16.01 -6.44 -18.05
C MET A 180 -17.03 -7.34 -17.40
N LEU A 181 -18.13 -7.64 -18.08
CA LEU A 181 -19.15 -8.54 -17.54
C LEU A 181 -18.58 -9.92 -17.21
N GLU A 182 -17.63 -10.43 -17.98
CA GLU A 182 -16.99 -11.74 -17.71
C GLU A 182 -16.08 -11.74 -16.48
N LYS A 183 -15.46 -10.61 -16.15
CA LYS A 183 -14.43 -10.51 -15.10
C LYS A 183 -14.92 -9.86 -13.81
N VAL A 184 -15.92 -8.99 -13.89
CA VAL A 184 -16.44 -8.26 -12.73
C VAL A 184 -17.25 -9.23 -11.87
N PRO A 185 -16.94 -9.35 -10.57
CA PRO A 185 -17.71 -10.18 -9.66
C PRO A 185 -19.11 -9.61 -9.41
N GLU A 186 -20.05 -10.50 -9.12
CA GLU A 186 -21.39 -10.12 -8.66
C GLU A 186 -21.33 -9.45 -7.28
N LEU A 187 -22.39 -8.70 -6.95
CA LEU A 187 -22.50 -8.05 -5.65
C LEU A 187 -22.36 -9.07 -4.51
N TYR A 188 -21.60 -8.69 -3.47
CA TYR A 188 -21.23 -9.49 -2.30
C TYR A 188 -20.23 -10.63 -2.51
N ALA A 189 -19.77 -10.88 -3.74
CA ALA A 189 -18.79 -11.94 -3.97
C ALA A 189 -17.43 -11.66 -3.28
N GLN A 190 -17.13 -10.40 -2.96
CA GLN A 190 -15.93 -10.01 -2.22
C GLN A 190 -16.24 -9.59 -0.77
N GLU A 191 -17.34 -10.04 -0.17
CA GLU A 191 -17.71 -9.63 1.18
C GLU A 191 -16.66 -10.00 2.25
N ASP A 192 -16.10 -11.21 2.17
CA ASP A 192 -15.08 -11.70 3.12
C ASP A 192 -13.64 -11.30 2.71
N VAL A 193 -13.49 -10.52 1.64
CA VAL A 193 -12.20 -10.04 1.16
C VAL A 193 -11.83 -8.75 1.89
N ALA A 194 -10.63 -8.70 2.44
CA ALA A 194 -10.12 -7.50 3.11
C ALA A 194 -10.12 -6.31 2.15
N LEU A 195 -10.37 -5.10 2.66
CA LEU A 195 -10.46 -3.89 1.82
C LEU A 195 -9.22 -3.65 0.95
N ALA A 196 -8.03 -4.03 1.44
CA ALA A 196 -6.77 -3.90 0.70
C ALA A 196 -6.65 -4.87 -0.48
N ASP A 197 -7.39 -5.99 -0.45
CA ASP A 197 -7.34 -7.05 -1.44
C ASP A 197 -8.51 -6.97 -2.45
N LYS A 198 -9.44 -6.03 -2.25
CA LYS A 198 -10.55 -5.80 -3.18
C LYS A 198 -10.02 -5.24 -4.50
N GLN A 199 -10.29 -5.96 -5.58
CA GLN A 199 -9.90 -5.54 -6.92
C GLN A 199 -10.88 -4.50 -7.47
N VAL A 200 -10.34 -3.40 -8.00
CA VAL A 200 -11.10 -2.41 -8.76
C VAL A 200 -11.11 -2.80 -10.23
N HIS A 201 -12.30 -2.87 -10.84
CA HIS A 201 -12.48 -3.25 -12.23
C HIS A 201 -12.66 -2.04 -13.16
N ALA A 202 -13.25 -0.94 -12.69
CA ALA A 202 -13.32 0.30 -13.47
C ALA A 202 -13.37 1.53 -12.58
N ALA A 203 -13.01 2.66 -13.17
CA ALA A 203 -13.16 3.96 -12.55
C ALA A 203 -13.97 4.88 -13.50
N TYR A 204 -14.80 5.74 -12.93
CA TYR A 204 -15.69 6.63 -13.65
C TYR A 204 -15.53 8.07 -13.16
N ILE A 205 -15.58 9.01 -14.09
CA ILE A 205 -15.53 10.45 -13.82
C ILE A 205 -16.66 11.16 -14.57
N ILE A 206 -17.06 12.35 -14.12
CA ILE A 206 -17.97 13.21 -14.87
C ILE A 206 -17.22 14.49 -15.27
N PRO A 207 -16.63 14.54 -16.48
CA PRO A 207 -15.81 15.67 -16.90
C PRO A 207 -16.56 17.00 -16.79
N PHE A 208 -15.88 18.02 -16.27
CA PHE A 208 -16.36 19.41 -16.18
C PHE A 208 -17.60 19.66 -15.31
N ARG A 209 -18.21 18.63 -14.70
CA ARG A 209 -19.38 18.76 -13.82
C ARG A 209 -19.17 18.27 -12.40
N SER A 210 -18.26 17.32 -12.18
CA SER A 210 -17.93 16.82 -10.86
C SER A 210 -16.45 16.47 -10.76
N ASN A 211 -15.88 16.68 -9.58
CA ASN A 211 -14.55 16.18 -9.23
C ASN A 211 -14.61 14.79 -8.59
N TRP A 212 -15.79 14.18 -8.56
CA TRP A 212 -15.97 12.88 -7.94
C TRP A 212 -15.50 11.76 -8.87
N THR A 213 -14.94 10.72 -8.27
CA THR A 213 -14.50 9.51 -8.99
C THR A 213 -15.12 8.29 -8.35
N TRP A 214 -15.76 7.45 -9.15
CA TRP A 214 -16.37 6.19 -8.69
C TRP A 214 -15.49 5.03 -9.14
N TYR A 215 -15.03 4.20 -8.21
CA TYR A 215 -14.27 2.99 -8.47
C TYR A 215 -15.16 1.77 -8.23
N MET A 216 -15.47 1.01 -9.27
CA MET A 216 -16.31 -0.19 -9.19
C MET A 216 -15.49 -1.43 -8.85
N THR A 217 -15.95 -2.18 -7.85
CA THR A 217 -15.39 -3.50 -7.48
C THR A 217 -16.33 -4.64 -7.83
N GLU A 218 -17.63 -4.44 -7.69
CA GLU A 218 -18.68 -5.45 -7.96
C GLU A 218 -19.82 -4.82 -8.77
N TYR A 219 -20.54 -5.64 -9.53
CA TYR A 219 -21.61 -5.18 -10.41
C TYR A 219 -22.74 -6.20 -10.53
N ASP A 220 -23.98 -5.72 -10.48
CA ASP A 220 -25.17 -6.49 -10.82
C ASP A 220 -25.68 -6.13 -12.23
N ARG A 221 -25.85 -7.17 -13.05
CA ARG A 221 -26.28 -7.04 -14.44
C ARG A 221 -27.78 -6.75 -14.57
N GLU A 222 -28.58 -7.19 -13.60
CA GLU A 222 -30.03 -7.00 -13.63
C GLU A 222 -30.41 -5.58 -13.21
N SER A 223 -29.98 -5.15 -12.02
CA SER A 223 -30.32 -3.81 -11.51
C SER A 223 -29.46 -2.67 -12.05
N LYS A 224 -28.31 -3.01 -12.67
CA LYS A 224 -27.27 -2.04 -13.10
C LYS A 224 -26.57 -1.33 -11.94
N ASP A 225 -26.73 -1.85 -10.72
CA ASP A 225 -26.04 -1.32 -9.55
C ASP A 225 -24.61 -1.86 -9.48
N ALA A 226 -23.71 -0.95 -9.15
CA ALA A 226 -22.32 -1.21 -8.83
C ALA A 226 -22.08 -0.96 -7.35
N PHE A 227 -21.13 -1.68 -6.77
CA PHE A 227 -20.58 -1.39 -5.45
C PHE A 227 -19.09 -1.04 -5.58
N GLY A 228 -18.65 -0.08 -4.77
CA GLY A 228 -17.24 0.27 -4.70
C GLY A 228 -16.95 1.58 -3.97
N LEU A 229 -15.78 2.15 -4.23
CA LEU A 229 -15.28 3.35 -3.55
C LEU A 229 -15.64 4.61 -4.33
N VAL A 230 -16.24 5.57 -3.67
CA VAL A 230 -16.55 6.90 -4.22
C VAL A 230 -15.64 7.92 -3.54
N LEU A 231 -14.82 8.59 -4.34
CA LEU A 231 -14.02 9.73 -3.89
C LEU A 231 -14.79 11.00 -4.18
N GLY A 232 -15.49 11.52 -3.17
CA GLY A 232 -16.22 12.79 -3.25
C GLY A 232 -15.63 13.84 -2.31
N ILE A 233 -16.45 14.32 -1.38
CA ILE A 233 -15.98 15.18 -0.28
C ILE A 233 -15.16 14.35 0.72
N GLU A 234 -15.65 13.15 1.04
CA GLU A 234 -14.94 12.14 1.80
C GLU A 234 -14.91 10.82 1.00
N PRO A 235 -13.89 9.97 1.16
CA PRO A 235 -13.87 8.63 0.58
C PRO A 235 -14.91 7.72 1.24
N GLU A 236 -15.84 7.19 0.46
CA GLU A 236 -16.93 6.36 0.97
C GLU A 236 -17.10 5.08 0.15
N TRP A 237 -17.36 3.96 0.82
CA TRP A 237 -17.76 2.72 0.17
C TRP A 237 -19.28 2.66 0.05
N GLY A 238 -19.79 2.48 -1.16
CA GLY A 238 -21.22 2.54 -1.39
C GLY A 238 -21.68 2.01 -2.74
N TYR A 239 -23.00 1.99 -2.89
CA TYR A 239 -23.66 1.61 -4.12
C TYR A 239 -23.86 2.83 -5.02
N PHE A 240 -23.75 2.63 -6.33
CA PHE A 240 -24.05 3.62 -7.36
C PHE A 240 -24.57 2.92 -8.62
N ASN A 241 -25.43 3.59 -9.39
CA ASN A 241 -26.04 3.00 -10.58
C ASN A 241 -25.34 3.49 -11.85
N LEU A 242 -25.01 2.57 -12.77
CA LEU A 242 -24.28 2.93 -13.99
C LEU A 242 -25.16 3.69 -15.00
N ASP A 243 -26.47 3.46 -15.04
CA ASP A 243 -27.36 4.20 -15.95
C ASP A 243 -27.49 5.67 -15.50
N GLU A 244 -27.57 5.93 -14.19
CA GLU A 244 -27.52 7.29 -13.66
C GLU A 244 -26.20 8.00 -14.02
N LEU A 245 -25.06 7.30 -13.87
CA LEU A 245 -23.77 7.85 -14.28
C LEU A 245 -23.74 8.14 -15.78
N LYS A 246 -24.34 7.28 -16.61
CA LYS A 246 -24.44 7.48 -18.05
C LYS A 246 -25.30 8.71 -18.40
N GLU A 247 -26.42 8.92 -17.72
CA GLU A 247 -27.26 10.12 -17.88
C GLU A 247 -26.52 11.42 -17.51
N LEU A 248 -25.59 11.33 -16.55
CA LEU A 248 -24.73 12.45 -16.16
C LEU A 248 -23.56 12.68 -17.14
N ASN A 249 -23.48 11.94 -18.24
CA ASN A 249 -22.35 11.91 -19.18
C ASN A 249 -21.03 11.51 -18.50
N ALA A 250 -21.08 10.56 -17.56
CA ALA A 250 -19.88 9.97 -17.02
C ALA A 250 -19.06 9.30 -18.13
N GLN A 251 -17.75 9.23 -17.89
CA GLN A 251 -16.79 8.55 -18.73
C GLN A 251 -16.03 7.54 -17.89
N ARG A 252 -15.82 6.35 -18.44
CA ARG A 252 -14.91 5.35 -17.90
C ARG A 252 -13.47 5.83 -18.11
N LEU A 253 -12.71 5.88 -17.03
CA LEU A 253 -11.29 6.18 -17.07
C LEU A 253 -10.55 5.05 -17.78
N VAL A 254 -9.99 5.38 -18.93
CA VAL A 254 -9.09 4.51 -19.66
C VAL A 254 -7.69 4.73 -19.11
N PHE A 255 -7.16 3.75 -18.36
CA PHE A 255 -5.83 3.80 -17.75
C PHE A 255 -4.75 4.03 -18.83
N ARG A 256 -4.38 5.29 -19.04
CA ARG A 256 -3.12 5.67 -19.69
C ARG A 256 -2.47 6.93 -19.08
N ARG A 257 -2.99 7.45 -17.96
CA ARG A 257 -2.41 8.63 -17.34
C ARG A 257 -2.85 8.81 -15.89
N PHE A 258 -2.00 8.37 -14.96
CA PHE A 258 -1.76 9.17 -13.76
C PHE A 258 -0.36 9.77 -13.94
N SER A 259 -0.31 11.07 -14.19
CA SER A 259 0.94 11.83 -14.15
C SER A 259 1.47 11.75 -12.73
N LYS A 260 2.70 11.26 -12.55
CA LYS A 260 3.48 11.47 -11.33
C LYS A 260 3.62 12.97 -11.16
N ASP A 261 2.90 13.55 -10.21
CA ASP A 261 3.19 14.80 -9.49
C ASP A 261 1.98 15.12 -8.58
N LEU A 262 2.05 14.61 -7.35
CA LEU A 262 1.41 15.18 -6.16
C LEU A 262 2.19 14.76 -4.92
#